data_AF-A0A8K0NZ25-F1
#
_entry.id   AF-A0A8K0NZ25-F1
#
_cell.length_a   1.000
_cell.length_b   1.000
_cell.length_c   1.000
_cell.angle_alpha   90.00
_cell.angle_beta   90.00
_cell.angle_gamma   90.00
#
_symmetry.space_group_name_H-M   'P 1'
#
loop_
_entity.id
_entity.type
_entity.pdbx_description
1 polymer ?
#
loop_
_entity_poly.entity_id
_entity_poly.type
_entity_poly.pdbx_seq_one_letter_code
_entity_poly.pdbx_strand_id
1 'polypeptide(L)'
;MVYILLPCPTGSKDFRTVQCEHFNGKMFMGRFYRWEPFLDAPNKCELNCRAVGFRFYATLNKTAVDGTSCRRDSDEWICVSGLCKIVMHWKGMMI
;
A
#
# COMPACT_ATOMS: atom_id res chain seq x y z
N MET A 1 -5.55 -7.93 -28.02
CA MET A 1 -5.97 -6.73 -27.28
C MET A 1 -4.82 -6.34 -26.37
N VAL A 2 -4.09 -5.27 -26.70
CA VAL A 2 -3.04 -4.76 -25.83
C VAL A 2 -3.73 -3.85 -24.81
N TYR A 3 -3.81 -4.28 -23.55
CA TYR A 3 -4.14 -3.35 -22.47
C TYR A 3 -2.90 -2.50 -22.23
N ILE A 4 -2.92 -1.28 -22.75
CA ILE A 4 -1.89 -0.30 -22.42
C ILE A 4 -2.11 0.07 -20.94
N LEU A 5 -1.19 -0.39 -20.09
CA LEU A 5 -1.12 0.02 -18.69
C LEU A 5 -0.52 1.44 -18.68
N LEU A 6 -1.39 2.45 -18.80
CA LEU A 6 -0.98 3.84 -18.61
C LEU A 6 -0.65 4.07 -17.14
N PRO A 7 0.38 4.87 -16.83
CA PRO A 7 0.58 5.33 -15.47
C PRO A 7 -0.67 6.06 -14.98
N CYS A 8 -0.94 5.97 -13.67
CA CYS A 8 -2.03 6.72 -13.06
C CYS A 8 -1.86 8.22 -13.36
N PRO A 9 -2.95 8.96 -13.65
CA PRO A 9 -2.89 10.40 -13.85
C PRO A 9 -2.16 11.11 -12.71
N THR A 10 -1.45 12.20 -13.01
CA THR A 10 -0.81 13.02 -11.98
C THR A 10 -1.83 13.45 -10.92
N GLY A 11 -1.48 13.31 -9.64
CA GLY A 11 -2.38 13.59 -8.53
C GLY A 11 -3.34 12.45 -8.18
N SER A 12 -3.25 11.30 -8.86
CA SER A 12 -3.92 10.09 -8.40
C SER A 12 -3.50 9.77 -6.96
N LYS A 13 -4.48 9.36 -6.15
CA LYS A 13 -4.19 8.89 -4.80
C LYS A 13 -3.26 7.67 -4.86
N ASP A 14 -2.35 7.61 -3.90
CA ASP A 14 -1.54 6.42 -3.67
C ASP A 14 -2.43 5.19 -3.44
N PHE A 15 -2.05 4.06 -4.04
CA PHE A 15 -2.89 2.86 -4.04
C PHE A 15 -3.05 2.25 -2.63
N ARG A 16 -2.04 2.38 -1.77
CA ARG A 16 -2.15 1.95 -0.37
C ARG A 16 -3.14 2.81 0.40
N THR A 17 -3.19 4.11 0.11
CA THR A 17 -4.18 5.04 0.67
C THR A 17 -5.59 4.60 0.33
N VAL A 18 -5.86 4.27 -0.93
CA VAL A 18 -7.17 3.75 -1.36
C VAL A 18 -7.54 2.45 -0.62
N GLN A 19 -6.58 1.55 -0.41
CA GLN A 19 -6.81 0.31 0.35
C GLN A 19 -7.14 0.56 1.83
N CYS A 20 -6.48 1.49 2.50
CA CYS A 20 -6.84 1.87 3.88
C CYS A 20 -8.21 2.57 3.92
N GLU A 21 -8.48 3.50 3.00
CA GLU A 21 -9.75 4.23 2.93
C GLU A 21 -10.95 3.31 2.64
N HIS A 22 -10.74 2.14 2.04
CA HIS A 22 -11.79 1.12 1.87
C HIS A 22 -12.42 0.66 3.21
N PHE A 23 -11.73 0.85 4.33
CA PHE A 23 -12.24 0.53 5.67
C PHE A 23 -12.88 1.75 6.37
N ASN A 24 -12.86 2.93 5.77
CA ASN A 24 -13.61 4.08 6.29
C ASN A 24 -15.11 3.76 6.27
N GLY A 25 -15.81 4.10 7.36
CA GLY A 25 -17.23 3.79 7.51
C GLY A 25 -17.54 2.33 7.85
N LYS A 26 -16.54 1.48 8.04
CA LYS A 26 -16.70 0.14 8.63
C LYS A 26 -16.38 0.19 10.13
N MET A 27 -17.14 -0.54 10.93
CA MET A 27 -16.85 -0.63 12.36
C MET A 27 -15.58 -1.46 12.59
N PHE A 28 -14.68 -0.93 13.42
CA PHE A 28 -13.53 -1.62 13.95
C PHE A 28 -13.60 -1.52 15.47
N MET A 29 -13.68 -2.66 16.16
CA MET A 29 -13.84 -2.71 17.63
C MET A 29 -14.97 -1.80 18.15
N GLY A 30 -16.10 -1.78 17.45
CA GLY A 30 -17.31 -1.03 17.84
C GLY A 30 -17.27 0.48 17.57
N ARG A 31 -16.26 1.00 16.86
CA ARG A 31 -16.16 2.43 16.47
C ARG A 31 -15.83 2.58 14.99
N PHE A 32 -16.13 3.75 14.44
CA PHE A 32 -15.72 4.13 13.10
C PHE A 32 -14.46 4.99 13.15
N TYR A 33 -13.56 4.75 12.21
CA TYR A 33 -12.32 5.50 12.08
C TYR A 33 -12.12 5.93 10.63
N ARG A 34 -11.33 7.00 10.46
CA ARG A 34 -10.65 7.28 9.19
C ARG A 34 -9.27 6.66 9.24
N TRP A 35 -8.89 5.98 8.16
CA TRP A 35 -7.67 5.21 8.07
C TRP A 35 -6.71 5.80 7.05
N GLU A 36 -5.43 5.85 7.39
CA GLU A 36 -4.33 6.25 6.51
C GLU A 36 -3.22 5.20 6.55
N PRO A 37 -2.36 5.08 5.52
CA PRO A 37 -1.26 4.13 5.52
C PRO A 37 -0.30 4.29 6.71
N PHE A 38 0.16 3.15 7.27
CA PHE A 38 1.23 3.12 8.27
C PHE A 38 2.35 2.18 7.83
N LEU A 39 3.45 2.76 7.34
CA LEU A 39 4.58 2.01 6.77
C LEU A 39 5.65 1.61 7.79
N ASP A 40 5.57 2.06 9.04
CA ASP A 40 6.59 1.81 10.06
C ASP A 40 6.39 0.50 10.83
N ALA A 41 5.35 -0.27 10.49
CA ALA A 41 5.15 -1.62 10.98
C ALA A 41 6.25 -2.57 10.48
N PRO A 42 6.56 -3.66 11.22
CA PRO A 42 7.55 -4.65 10.81
C PRO A 42 7.27 -5.26 9.44
N ASN A 43 6.02 -5.66 9.17
CA ASN A 43 5.61 -6.20 7.88
C ASN A 43 4.93 -5.11 7.03
N LYS A 44 5.68 -4.51 6.10
CA LYS A 44 5.17 -3.44 5.22
C LYS A 44 4.19 -3.94 4.16
N CYS A 45 4.10 -5.26 3.92
CA CYS A 45 3.17 -5.85 2.96
C CYS A 45 1.93 -6.47 3.59
N GLU A 46 1.75 -6.32 4.89
CA GLU A 46 0.43 -6.27 5.51
C GLU A 46 -0.22 -4.90 5.26
N LEU A 47 -1.55 -4.85 5.27
CA LEU A 47 -2.28 -3.59 5.16
C LEU A 47 -2.40 -2.93 6.54
N ASN A 48 -1.28 -2.34 6.97
CA ASN A 48 -1.18 -1.57 8.20
C ASN A 48 -1.72 -0.14 7.99
N CYS A 49 -2.72 0.25 8.76
CA CYS A 49 -3.35 1.57 8.66
C CYS A 49 -3.44 2.23 10.04
N ARG A 50 -3.06 3.52 10.12
CA ARG A 50 -3.21 4.35 11.32
C ARG A 50 -4.62 4.93 11.40
N ALA A 51 -5.18 4.97 12.60
CA ALA A 51 -6.44 5.68 12.84
C ALA A 51 -6.16 7.19 12.97
N VAL A 52 -6.70 7.99 12.04
CA VAL A 52 -6.45 9.43 11.98
C VAL A 52 -6.97 10.12 13.24
N GLY A 53 -6.11 10.90 13.90
CA GLY A 53 -6.43 11.57 15.17
C GLY A 53 -6.23 10.69 16.41
N PHE A 54 -5.80 9.44 16.25
CA PHE A 54 -5.53 8.50 17.34
C PHE A 54 -4.08 8.03 17.31
N ARG A 55 -3.61 7.46 18.43
CA ARG A 55 -2.22 7.02 18.62
C ARG A 55 -2.06 5.51 18.44
N PHE A 56 -2.76 4.93 17.46
CA PHE A 56 -2.63 3.50 17.15
C PHE A 56 -2.76 3.25 15.64
N TYR A 57 -2.25 2.09 15.23
CA TYR A 57 -2.48 1.50 13.92
C TYR A 57 -3.04 0.09 14.09
N ALA A 58 -3.64 -0.45 13.03
CA ALA A 58 -4.13 -1.81 12.97
C ALA A 58 -3.80 -2.44 11.61
N THR A 59 -3.60 -3.75 11.61
CA THR A 59 -3.55 -4.56 10.39
C THR A 59 -4.98 -4.82 9.93
N LEU A 60 -5.45 -4.10 8.91
CA LEU A 60 -6.82 -4.20 8.39
C LEU A 60 -6.99 -5.31 7.35
N ASN A 61 -5.88 -5.75 6.76
CA ASN A 61 -5.83 -6.94 5.90
C ASN A 61 -4.47 -7.62 6.01
N LYS A 62 -4.47 -8.95 5.87
CA LYS A 62 -3.27 -9.79 5.99
C LYS A 62 -2.24 -9.48 4.90
N THR A 63 -2.69 -9.01 3.75
CA THR A 63 -1.82 -8.57 2.65
C THR A 63 -2.32 -7.26 2.05
N ALA A 64 -1.38 -6.36 1.74
CA ALA A 64 -1.60 -5.30 0.77
C ALA A 64 -1.69 -5.94 -0.63
N VAL A 65 -2.43 -5.32 -1.54
CA VAL A 65 -2.61 -5.83 -2.90
C VAL A 65 -1.27 -5.86 -3.63
N ASP A 66 -1.04 -6.89 -4.44
CA ASP A 66 0.20 -6.99 -5.22
C ASP A 66 0.38 -5.76 -6.13
N GLY A 67 1.63 -5.26 -6.20
CA GLY A 67 1.95 -3.99 -6.87
C GLY A 67 1.87 -2.75 -5.97
N THR A 68 1.33 -2.86 -4.75
CA THR A 68 1.33 -1.74 -3.80
C THR A 68 2.75 -1.43 -3.33
N SER A 69 3.16 -0.16 -3.37
CA SER A 69 4.48 0.22 -2.83
C SER A 69 4.62 -0.14 -1.34
N CYS A 70 5.79 -0.66 -0.97
CA CYS A 70 6.13 -1.07 0.40
C CYS A 70 7.25 -0.22 1.02
N ARG A 71 7.80 0.77 0.31
CA ARG A 71 8.75 1.75 0.84
C ARG A 71 8.24 3.16 0.58
N ARG A 72 8.59 4.10 1.46
CA ARG A 72 8.28 5.51 1.20
C ARG A 72 9.09 5.96 -0.02
N ASP A 73 8.47 6.78 -0.86
CA ASP A 73 9.12 7.48 -1.96
C ASP A 73 9.87 6.57 -2.94
N SER A 74 9.37 5.35 -3.15
CA SER A 74 9.96 4.39 -4.08
C SER A 74 8.90 3.58 -4.82
N ASP A 75 8.93 3.67 -6.14
CA ASP A 75 8.13 2.85 -7.05
C ASP A 75 8.82 1.52 -7.39
N GLU A 76 10.07 1.37 -6.97
CA GLU A 76 10.87 0.17 -7.22
C GLU A 76 10.59 -0.93 -6.21
N TRP A 77 9.95 -0.67 -5.07
CA TRP A 77 9.71 -1.69 -4.05
C TRP A 77 8.22 -1.89 -3.84
N ILE A 78 7.72 -3.06 -4.26
CA ILE A 78 6.30 -3.40 -4.24
C ILE A 78 6.03 -4.67 -3.45
N CYS A 79 4.79 -4.82 -3.00
CA CYS A 79 4.30 -6.05 -2.43
C CYS A 79 4.02 -7.08 -3.53
N VAL A 80 4.53 -8.30 -3.34
CA VAL A 80 4.23 -9.46 -4.18
C VAL A 80 4.06 -10.66 -3.26
N SER A 81 2.85 -11.20 -3.19
CA SER A 81 2.49 -12.33 -2.34
C SER A 81 2.85 -12.09 -0.86
N GLY A 82 2.60 -10.86 -0.37
CA GLY A 82 2.87 -10.46 1.01
C GLY A 82 4.33 -10.17 1.34
N LEU A 83 5.24 -10.18 0.36
CA LEU A 83 6.66 -9.83 0.54
C LEU A 83 7.00 -8.54 -0.18
N CYS A 84 7.82 -7.69 0.44
CA CYS A 84 8.34 -6.46 -0.15
C CYS A 84 9.53 -6.82 -1.07
N LYS A 85 9.33 -6.69 -2.38
CA LYS A 85 10.31 -7.07 -3.41
C LYS A 85 10.68 -5.88 -4.28
N ILE A 86 11.92 -5.86 -4.74
CA ILE A 86 12.37 -4.89 -5.74
C ILE A 86 11.85 -5.29 -7.13
N VAL A 87 11.31 -4.31 -7.86
CA VAL A 87 11.02 -4.37 -9.28
C VAL A 87 12.35 -4.26 -9.99
N MET A 88 12.88 -5.39 -10.45
CA MET A 88 14.07 -5.39 -11.30
C MET A 88 13.69 -4.82 -12.67
N HIS A 89 13.90 -3.52 -12.86
CA HIS A 89 13.99 -2.98 -14.21
C HIS A 89 15.30 -3.51 -14.81
N TRP A 90 15.22 -4.36 -15.84
CA TRP A 90 16.37 -4.89 -16.58
C TRP A 90 17.16 -3.81 -17.37
N LYS A 91 17.14 -2.54 -16.93
CA LYS A 91 17.87 -1.42 -17.55
C LYS A 91 19.37 -1.40 -17.21
N GLY A 92 19.93 -2.46 -16.61
CA GLY A 92 21.29 -2.45 -16.08
C GLY A 92 22.09 -3.74 -16.19
N MET A 93 21.73 -4.69 -17.06
CA MET A 93 22.68 -5.74 -17.46
C MET A 93 23.67 -5.15 -18.46
N MET A 94 24.64 -4.39 -17.95
CA MET A 94 25.89 -4.17 -18.69
C MET A 94 26.68 -5.48 -18.54
N ILE A 95 26.68 -6.27 -19.62
CA ILE A 95 27.76 -7.21 -19.93
C ILE A 95 29.09 -6.46 -20.03
#